data_AF-A0A949YM17-F1
#
_entry.id   AF-A0A949YM17-F1
#
_cell.length_a   1.000
_cell.length_b   1.000
_cell.length_c   1.000
_cell.angle_alpha   90.00
_cell.angle_beta   90.00
_cell.angle_gamma   90.00
#
_symmetry.space_group_name_H-M   'P 1'
#
loop_
_entity.id
_entity.type
_entity.pdbx_description
1 polymer ?
#
loop_
_entity_poly.entity_id
_entity_poly.type
_entity_poly.pdbx_seq_one_letter_code
_entity_poly.pdbx_strand_id
1 'polypeptide(L)'
;MACKTKMVEELGEGELLLPNLVNEALSANDRAKYLMTLLQMAKDHADYPDLASPDLKQERLACGITESGFDSVIERSQREEARVYRVPKAREIHHDIVENTRRMLVPLKVCDTISLPDGNLRASWYEQRLEKLVSEVPFLVEDRITGPSIAWITSAQQTEHDSLHLLIMDLHKELNRLQQQIATESIDGACVYGVHEGDRPLIRAFMAGLNRTKELKFDHPGLGTTATRTGDKLVIQNDIGMTEAHVLVVHVEGERVTLTYTDIHIARLVFFQNLFDCFEVRWDDSLSKRASGLREEIYHLCQGTYEAKDRADLEAYLSFLGSRLVFLIDWNRARKRLRKFAPRRICLQVLRWAADHDYGHMGFLTLGGEQLIFEAL
;
A
#
# COMPACT_ATOMS: atom_id res chain seq x y z
N MET A 1 -8.31 10.25 32.47
CA MET A 1 -8.62 9.56 31.19
C MET A 1 -8.54 8.03 31.26
N ALA A 2 -7.91 7.41 32.27
CA ALA A 2 -7.83 5.95 32.42
C ALA A 2 -9.13 5.20 32.83
N CYS A 3 -10.23 5.92 33.10
CA CYS A 3 -11.48 5.33 33.61
C CYS A 3 -12.45 4.90 32.48
N LYS A 4 -12.41 5.55 31.31
CA LYS A 4 -13.32 5.22 30.19
C LYS A 4 -12.97 3.90 29.50
N THR A 5 -11.68 3.59 29.36
CA THR A 5 -11.21 2.34 28.74
C THR A 5 -11.59 1.11 29.57
N LYS A 6 -11.52 1.20 30.92
CA LYS A 6 -11.91 0.11 31.82
C LYS A 6 -13.41 -0.16 31.91
N MET A 7 -14.27 0.85 31.68
CA MET A 7 -15.73 0.67 31.70
C MET A 7 -16.27 0.00 30.43
N VAL A 8 -15.51 0.02 29.33
CA VAL A 8 -15.91 -0.62 28.05
C VAL A 8 -15.51 -2.10 28.01
N GLU A 9 -14.44 -2.48 28.73
CA GLU A 9 -14.02 -3.89 28.91
C GLU A 9 -15.05 -4.74 29.68
N GLU A 10 -15.85 -4.14 30.58
CA GLU A 10 -16.89 -4.86 31.35
C GLU A 10 -18.19 -5.12 30.57
N LEU A 11 -18.40 -4.50 29.41
CA LEU A 11 -19.66 -4.57 28.64
C LEU A 11 -19.64 -5.60 27.49
N GLY A 12 -18.55 -6.35 27.29
CA GLY A 12 -18.47 -7.32 26.17
C GLY A 12 -18.37 -6.67 24.79
N GLU A 13 -18.06 -5.38 24.71
CA GLU A 13 -18.04 -4.57 23.48
C GLU A 13 -16.69 -4.60 22.71
N GLY A 14 -15.78 -5.54 23.03
CA GLY A 14 -14.50 -5.67 22.32
C GLY A 14 -14.65 -5.83 20.80
N GLU A 15 -15.72 -6.50 20.36
CA GLU A 15 -16.07 -6.68 18.95
C GLU A 15 -16.48 -5.36 18.26
N LEU A 16 -17.08 -4.40 18.99
CA LEU A 16 -17.52 -3.12 18.44
C LEU A 16 -16.35 -2.16 18.16
N LEU A 17 -15.24 -2.32 18.88
CA LEU A 17 -14.02 -1.50 18.68
C LEU A 17 -13.06 -2.10 17.65
N LEU A 18 -13.18 -3.39 17.36
CA LEU A 18 -12.25 -4.12 16.51
C LEU A 18 -12.07 -3.51 15.10
N PRO A 19 -13.12 -3.05 14.38
CA PRO A 19 -12.92 -2.40 13.07
C PRO A 19 -12.04 -1.14 13.15
N ASN A 20 -12.24 -0.30 14.18
CA ASN A 20 -11.44 0.92 14.38
C ASN A 20 -9.99 0.57 14.76
N LEU A 21 -9.79 -0.48 15.56
CA LEU A 21 -8.46 -0.97 15.92
C LEU A 21 -7.71 -1.53 14.70
N VAL A 22 -8.40 -2.22 13.79
CA VAL A 22 -7.82 -2.67 12.52
C VAL A 22 -7.43 -1.48 11.63
N ASN A 23 -8.25 -0.43 11.55
CA ASN A 23 -7.91 0.78 10.79
C ASN A 23 -6.70 1.52 11.36
N GLU A 24 -6.62 1.68 12.69
CA GLU A 24 -5.46 2.30 13.33
C GLU A 24 -4.20 1.45 13.14
N ALA A 25 -4.33 0.12 13.17
CA ALA A 25 -3.25 -0.82 12.90
C ALA A 25 -2.75 -0.74 11.45
N LEU A 26 -3.65 -0.66 10.46
CA LEU A 26 -3.28 -0.45 9.06
C LEU A 26 -2.61 0.93 8.86
N SER A 27 -3.13 1.97 9.49
CA SER A 27 -2.48 3.29 9.48
C SER A 27 -1.10 3.24 10.17
N ALA A 28 -0.91 2.40 11.18
CA ALA A 28 0.38 2.17 11.83
C ALA A 28 1.36 1.45 10.89
N ASN A 29 0.88 0.52 10.06
CA ASN A 29 1.67 -0.11 9.01
C ASN A 29 2.23 0.92 8.02
N ASP A 30 1.39 1.84 7.54
CA ASP A 30 1.81 2.88 6.59
C ASP A 30 2.87 3.81 7.19
N ARG A 31 2.69 4.22 8.46
CA ARG A 31 3.68 4.99 9.22
C ARG A 31 5.00 4.25 9.38
N ALA A 32 4.96 2.96 9.74
CA ALA A 32 6.17 2.14 9.88
C ALA A 32 6.92 1.98 8.54
N LYS A 33 6.19 1.77 7.43
CA LYS A 33 6.78 1.70 6.08
C LYS A 33 7.45 3.02 5.66
N TYR A 34 6.83 4.15 5.95
CA TYR A 34 7.44 5.47 5.72
C TYR A 34 8.76 5.59 6.48
N LEU A 35 8.78 5.27 7.78
CA LEU A 35 9.96 5.37 8.63
C LEU A 35 11.09 4.42 8.20
N MET A 36 10.77 3.19 7.79
CA MET A 36 11.75 2.27 7.21
C MET A 36 12.33 2.79 5.90
N THR A 37 11.48 3.37 5.03
CA THR A 37 11.92 4.01 3.78
C THR A 37 12.85 5.19 4.06
N LEU A 38 12.54 5.99 5.09
CA LEU A 38 13.36 7.11 5.52
C LEU A 38 14.77 6.66 5.93
N LEU A 39 14.89 5.56 6.70
CA LEU A 39 16.20 4.98 7.07
C LEU A 39 16.98 4.44 5.85
N GLN A 40 16.29 3.76 4.92
CA GLN A 40 16.92 3.27 3.70
C GLN A 40 17.47 4.41 2.84
N MET A 41 16.67 5.47 2.63
CA MET A 41 17.08 6.64 1.85
C MET A 41 18.18 7.45 2.54
N ALA A 42 18.12 7.60 3.86
CA ALA A 42 19.18 8.21 4.66
C ALA A 42 20.52 7.49 4.47
N LYS A 43 20.52 6.16 4.53
CA LYS A 43 21.70 5.33 4.27
C LYS A 43 22.20 5.51 2.84
N ASP A 44 21.31 5.43 1.86
CA ASP A 44 21.68 5.50 0.44
C ASP A 44 22.23 6.89 0.09
N HIS A 45 21.68 7.97 0.64
CA HIS A 45 22.24 9.32 0.50
C HIS A 45 23.62 9.42 1.18
N ALA A 46 23.77 8.90 2.39
CA ALA A 46 25.05 8.91 3.08
C ALA A 46 26.16 8.12 2.34
N ASP A 47 25.80 7.08 1.60
CA ASP A 47 26.72 6.33 0.73
C ASP A 47 27.05 7.07 -0.58
N TYR A 48 26.13 7.89 -1.08
CA TYR A 48 26.23 8.61 -2.35
C TYR A 48 25.78 10.09 -2.20
N PRO A 49 26.53 10.92 -1.47
CA PRO A 49 26.09 12.28 -1.11
C PRO A 49 25.95 13.24 -2.29
N ASP A 50 26.63 12.94 -3.42
CA ASP A 50 26.58 13.75 -4.64
C ASP A 50 25.27 13.56 -5.43
N LEU A 51 24.45 12.57 -5.08
CA LEU A 51 23.14 12.35 -5.70
C LEU A 51 22.07 13.21 -5.01
N ALA A 52 21.17 13.77 -5.81
CA ALA A 52 20.04 14.55 -5.29
C ALA A 52 19.22 13.71 -4.28
N SER A 53 19.00 14.29 -3.09
CA SER A 53 18.18 13.66 -2.06
C SER A 53 16.70 13.71 -2.45
N PRO A 54 15.98 12.59 -2.38
CA PRO A 54 14.54 12.57 -2.58
C PRO A 54 13.81 13.28 -1.43
N ASP A 55 12.75 14.02 -1.75
CA ASP A 55 11.83 14.61 -0.78
C ASP A 55 10.70 13.61 -0.48
N LEU A 56 10.48 13.28 0.80
CA LEU A 56 9.43 12.38 1.27
C LEU A 56 8.29 13.10 2.02
N LYS A 57 8.22 14.43 1.92
CA LYS A 57 7.25 15.24 2.67
C LYS A 57 5.80 14.86 2.37
N GLN A 58 5.49 14.56 1.11
CA GLN A 58 4.11 14.19 0.74
C GLN A 58 3.73 12.84 1.35
N GLU A 59 4.61 11.85 1.32
CA GLU A 59 4.34 10.53 1.92
C GLU A 59 4.23 10.61 3.43
N ARG A 60 5.03 11.47 4.06
CA ARG A 60 4.94 11.74 5.49
C ARG A 60 3.54 12.24 5.86
N LEU A 61 3.02 13.20 5.10
CA LEU A 61 1.69 13.76 5.33
C LEU A 61 0.58 12.76 4.97
N ALA A 62 0.76 11.97 3.91
CA ALA A 62 -0.20 10.96 3.47
C ALA A 62 -0.40 9.86 4.52
N CYS A 63 0.66 9.43 5.21
CA CYS A 63 0.55 8.47 6.32
C CYS A 63 0.24 9.12 7.69
N GLY A 64 -0.07 10.42 7.72
CA GLY A 64 -0.54 11.14 8.91
C GLY A 64 0.56 11.54 9.90
N ILE A 65 1.84 11.52 9.51
CA ILE A 65 2.94 12.01 10.36
C ILE A 65 3.07 13.53 10.18
N THR A 66 2.82 14.30 11.24
CA THR A 66 2.91 15.77 11.20
C THR A 66 4.30 16.31 11.52
N GLU A 67 5.19 15.46 12.03
CA GLU A 67 6.56 15.81 12.46
C GLU A 67 7.44 16.27 11.29
N SER A 68 7.52 17.58 11.08
CA SER A 68 8.31 18.17 9.98
C SER A 68 9.81 17.96 10.09
N GLY A 69 10.33 17.61 11.27
CA GLY A 69 11.76 17.34 11.46
C GLY A 69 12.29 16.18 10.62
N PHE A 70 11.42 15.24 10.19
CA PHE A 70 11.81 14.14 9.31
C PHE A 70 12.17 14.57 7.88
N ASP A 71 11.67 15.72 7.42
CA ASP A 71 11.92 16.21 6.05
C ASP A 71 13.42 16.49 5.79
N SER A 72 14.20 16.76 6.85
CA SER A 72 15.65 17.04 6.75
C SER A 72 16.55 15.82 6.99
N VAL A 73 15.99 14.65 7.32
CA VAL A 73 16.78 13.49 7.78
C VAL A 73 17.68 12.97 6.67
N ILE A 74 17.17 12.85 5.44
CA ILE A 74 17.92 12.28 4.31
C ILE A 74 19.12 13.17 3.98
N GLU A 75 18.90 14.46 3.68
CA GLU A 75 19.94 15.44 3.32
C GLU A 75 21.05 15.56 4.37
N ARG A 76 20.70 15.41 5.65
CA ARG A 76 21.63 15.56 6.77
C ARG A 76 22.30 14.26 7.20
N SER A 77 22.00 13.15 6.54
CA SER A 77 22.59 11.85 6.86
C SER A 77 23.98 11.72 6.26
N GLN A 78 24.93 11.24 7.06
CA GLN A 78 26.34 11.18 6.68
C GLN A 78 26.96 9.84 7.07
N ARG A 79 27.91 9.37 6.26
CA ARG A 79 28.74 8.21 6.59
C ARG A 79 29.94 8.68 7.40
N GLU A 80 30.09 8.18 8.63
CA GLU A 80 31.23 8.54 9.50
C GLU A 80 32.38 7.55 9.32
N GLU A 81 32.16 6.28 9.69
CA GLU A 81 33.15 5.19 9.64
C GLU A 81 32.68 4.07 8.68
N ALA A 82 33.48 3.02 8.52
CA ALA A 82 33.14 1.89 7.66
C ALA A 82 31.83 1.21 8.12
N ARG A 83 30.74 1.51 7.40
CA ARG A 83 29.36 1.04 7.65
C ARG A 83 28.67 1.62 8.89
N VAL A 84 29.12 2.75 9.42
CA VAL A 84 28.41 3.51 10.47
C VAL A 84 27.91 4.82 9.88
N TYR A 85 26.64 5.11 10.14
CA TYR A 85 25.93 6.27 9.61
C TYR A 85 25.44 7.14 10.76
N ARG A 86 25.61 8.45 10.61
CA ARG A 86 24.94 9.43 11.44
C ARG A 86 23.67 9.85 10.73
N VAL A 87 22.53 9.42 11.27
CA VAL A 87 21.20 9.66 10.69
C VAL A 87 20.39 10.45 11.71
N PRO A 88 20.14 11.75 11.49
CA PRO A 88 19.41 12.56 12.47
C PRO A 88 18.09 11.90 12.87
N LYS A 89 17.77 11.95 14.17
CA LYS A 89 16.57 11.33 14.73
C LYS A 89 16.50 9.80 14.57
N ALA A 90 17.60 9.09 14.26
CA ALA A 90 17.58 7.64 14.12
C ALA A 90 16.96 6.92 15.33
N ARG A 91 17.20 7.42 16.55
CA ARG A 91 16.59 6.86 17.76
C ARG A 91 15.07 7.02 17.77
N GLU A 92 14.58 8.20 17.43
CA GLU A 92 13.14 8.52 17.35
C GLU A 92 12.48 7.68 16.25
N ILE A 93 13.11 7.60 15.07
CA ILE A 93 12.62 6.80 13.95
C ILE A 93 12.51 5.32 14.33
N HIS A 94 13.55 4.74 14.95
CA HIS A 94 13.51 3.35 15.39
C HIS A 94 12.42 3.12 16.46
N HIS A 95 12.34 4.01 17.45
CA HIS A 95 11.30 3.95 18.48
C HIS A 95 9.90 3.95 17.84
N ASP A 96 9.67 4.84 16.88
CA ASP A 96 8.37 4.98 16.24
C ASP A 96 8.02 3.79 15.33
N ILE A 97 9.00 3.15 14.68
CA ILE A 97 8.76 1.89 13.95
C ILE A 97 8.28 0.81 14.93
N VAL A 98 8.96 0.67 16.08
CA VAL A 98 8.59 -0.33 17.09
C VAL A 98 7.21 -0.03 17.66
N GLU A 99 6.92 1.23 17.99
CA GLU A 99 5.62 1.64 18.54
C GLU A 99 4.48 1.42 17.54
N ASN A 100 4.69 1.76 16.27
CA ASN A 100 3.71 1.44 15.22
C ASN A 100 3.52 -0.08 15.05
N THR A 101 4.59 -0.87 15.18
CA THR A 101 4.47 -2.35 15.17
C THR A 101 3.67 -2.87 16.36
N ARG A 102 3.83 -2.26 17.55
CA ARG A 102 2.99 -2.58 18.72
C ARG A 102 1.53 -2.21 18.49
N ARG A 103 1.24 -1.08 17.85
CA ARG A 103 -0.13 -0.70 17.45
C ARG A 103 -0.75 -1.72 16.48
N MET A 104 0.05 -2.26 15.56
CA MET A 104 -0.41 -3.33 14.65
C MET A 104 -0.85 -4.61 15.40
N LEU A 105 -0.30 -4.90 16.58
CA LEU A 105 -0.66 -6.07 17.38
C LEU A 105 -1.99 -5.91 18.14
N VAL A 106 -2.43 -4.68 18.40
CA VAL A 106 -3.62 -4.39 19.23
C VAL A 106 -4.88 -5.13 18.77
N PRO A 107 -5.30 -5.08 17.49
CA PRO A 107 -6.50 -5.81 17.05
C PRO A 107 -6.37 -7.32 17.20
N LEU A 108 -5.17 -7.89 16.99
CA LEU A 108 -4.93 -9.32 17.18
C LEU A 108 -5.08 -9.72 18.65
N LYS A 109 -4.60 -8.90 19.59
CA LYS A 109 -4.77 -9.13 21.04
C LYS A 109 -6.24 -9.14 21.46
N VAL A 110 -7.03 -8.24 20.87
CA VAL A 110 -8.49 -8.20 21.12
C VAL A 110 -9.16 -9.46 20.57
N CYS A 111 -8.83 -9.89 19.33
CA CYS A 111 -9.35 -11.14 18.76
C CYS A 111 -8.97 -12.39 19.57
N ASP A 112 -7.73 -12.47 20.06
CA ASP A 112 -7.25 -13.56 20.91
C ASP A 112 -8.00 -13.63 22.26
N THR A 113 -8.53 -12.50 22.75
CA THR A 113 -9.32 -12.44 23.98
C THR A 113 -10.78 -12.86 23.76
N ILE A 114 -11.31 -12.62 22.55
CA ILE A 114 -12.69 -12.95 22.15
C ILE A 114 -12.82 -14.43 21.74
N SER A 115 -11.78 -14.99 21.11
CA SER A 115 -11.75 -16.40 20.71
C SER A 115 -11.48 -17.31 21.92
N LEU A 116 -12.31 -18.34 22.15
CA LEU A 116 -12.17 -19.29 23.25
C LEU A 116 -10.75 -19.93 23.31
N PRO A 117 -10.28 -20.34 24.50
CA PRO A 117 -8.87 -20.63 24.81
C PRO A 117 -8.39 -21.99 24.27
N ASP A 118 -8.59 -22.29 22.99
CA ASP A 118 -7.97 -23.45 22.31
C ASP A 118 -6.50 -23.19 21.91
N GLY A 119 -5.82 -22.30 22.63
CA GLY A 119 -4.38 -22.39 22.87
C GLY A 119 -3.43 -21.81 21.82
N ASN A 120 -3.91 -21.26 20.69
CA ASN A 120 -3.06 -20.55 19.73
C ASN A 120 -3.27 -19.03 19.81
N LEU A 121 -2.70 -18.41 20.86
CA LEU A 121 -2.64 -16.96 21.02
C LEU A 121 -1.72 -16.34 19.95
N ARG A 122 -2.27 -15.99 18.79
CA ARG A 122 -1.51 -15.49 17.64
C ARG A 122 -0.76 -14.21 17.97
N ALA A 123 -1.40 -13.29 18.70
CA ALA A 123 -0.80 -12.02 19.09
C ALA A 123 0.43 -12.21 19.98
N SER A 124 0.38 -13.18 20.91
CA SER A 124 1.50 -13.48 21.82
C SER A 124 2.75 -13.93 21.08
N TRP A 125 2.59 -14.72 20.01
CA TRP A 125 3.71 -15.17 19.18
C TRP A 125 4.39 -14.01 18.47
N TYR A 126 3.59 -13.13 17.85
CA TYR A 126 4.11 -11.94 17.20
C TYR A 126 4.73 -10.94 18.19
N GLU A 127 4.17 -10.82 19.40
CA GLU A 127 4.73 -9.98 20.46
C GLU A 127 6.09 -10.50 20.94
N GLN A 128 6.24 -11.80 21.18
CA GLN A 128 7.54 -12.40 21.50
C GLN A 128 8.56 -12.22 20.37
N ARG A 129 8.12 -12.37 19.12
CA ARG A 129 8.96 -12.12 17.94
C ARG A 129 9.42 -10.66 17.88
N LEU A 130 8.52 -9.70 18.15
CA LEU A 130 8.86 -8.28 18.22
C LEU A 130 9.90 -8.00 19.31
N GLU A 131 9.68 -8.46 20.54
CA GLU A 131 10.58 -8.21 21.66
C GLU A 131 11.96 -8.84 21.43
N LYS A 132 12.02 -10.03 20.81
CA LYS A 132 13.28 -10.63 20.37
C LYS A 132 14.01 -9.73 19.37
N LEU A 133 13.33 -9.30 18.29
CA LEU A 133 13.92 -8.45 17.26
C LEU A 133 14.41 -7.10 17.83
N VAL A 134 13.65 -6.49 18.73
CA VAL A 134 14.02 -5.23 19.39
C VAL A 134 15.24 -5.41 20.31
N SER A 135 15.35 -6.56 20.98
CA SER A 135 16.50 -6.86 21.86
C SER A 135 17.81 -7.07 21.10
N GLU A 136 17.72 -7.43 19.81
CA GLU A 136 18.87 -7.70 18.94
C GLU A 136 19.38 -6.45 18.21
N VAL A 137 18.60 -5.35 18.17
CA VAL A 137 19.04 -4.08 17.57
C VAL A 137 19.99 -3.36 18.52
N PRO A 138 21.24 -3.04 18.11
CA PRO A 138 22.18 -2.35 18.97
C PRO A 138 21.71 -0.94 19.35
N PHE A 139 22.12 -0.49 20.54
CA PHE A 139 21.76 0.81 21.07
C PHE A 139 22.16 1.95 20.13
N LEU A 140 21.18 2.77 19.77
CA LEU A 140 21.37 4.00 18.99
C LEU A 140 21.89 5.11 19.90
N VAL A 141 23.21 5.20 20.04
CA VAL A 141 23.90 6.29 20.76
C VAL A 141 24.09 7.46 19.80
N GLU A 142 23.67 8.65 20.20
CA GLU A 142 23.86 9.89 19.42
C GLU A 142 23.41 9.81 17.95
N ASP A 143 22.29 9.13 17.69
CA ASP A 143 21.74 8.97 16.33
C ASP A 143 22.70 8.28 15.33
N ARG A 144 23.64 7.47 15.86
CA ARG A 144 24.51 6.59 15.07
C ARG A 144 23.87 5.22 14.91
N ILE A 145 23.86 4.72 13.68
CA ILE A 145 23.29 3.42 13.32
C ILE A 145 24.22 2.70 12.33
N THR A 146 24.35 1.38 12.46
CA THR A 146 25.18 0.60 11.54
C THR A 146 24.40 0.18 10.30
N GLY A 147 25.07 0.01 9.16
CA GLY A 147 24.46 -0.53 7.94
C GLY A 147 23.78 -1.88 8.16
N PRO A 148 24.41 -2.84 8.87
CA PRO A 148 23.74 -4.07 9.28
C PRO A 148 22.46 -3.86 10.10
N SER A 149 22.43 -2.89 11.02
CA SER A 149 21.21 -2.56 11.78
C SER A 149 20.11 -1.98 10.89
N ILE A 150 20.44 -1.09 9.95
CA ILE A 150 19.48 -0.59 8.96
C ILE A 150 18.93 -1.74 8.12
N ALA A 151 19.80 -2.67 7.67
CA ALA A 151 19.37 -3.86 6.94
C ALA A 151 18.47 -4.77 7.79
N TRP A 152 18.78 -4.96 9.08
CA TRP A 152 17.97 -5.74 10.01
C TRP A 152 16.58 -5.15 10.23
N ILE A 153 16.46 -3.82 10.27
CA ILE A 153 15.17 -3.15 10.41
C ILE A 153 14.37 -3.24 9.11
N THR A 154 15.03 -3.10 7.95
CA THR A 154 14.35 -2.78 6.69
C THR A 154 14.35 -3.89 5.63
N SER A 155 15.07 -4.99 5.86
CA SER A 155 15.11 -6.14 4.95
C SER A 155 13.80 -6.93 5.00
N ALA A 156 13.15 -7.15 3.86
CA ALA A 156 12.06 -8.12 3.73
C ALA A 156 12.51 -9.40 2.97
N GLN A 157 13.81 -9.66 2.86
CA GLN A 157 14.29 -10.92 2.27
C GLN A 157 14.17 -12.04 3.31
N GLN A 158 13.49 -13.14 2.95
CA GLN A 158 13.53 -14.39 3.71
C GLN A 158 14.92 -15.02 3.54
N THR A 159 15.84 -14.61 4.42
CA THR A 159 17.17 -15.23 4.58
C THR A 159 17.18 -16.06 5.87
N GLU A 160 18.34 -16.54 6.33
CA GLU A 160 18.45 -17.22 7.63
C GLU A 160 18.06 -16.34 8.82
N HIS A 161 17.92 -15.03 8.61
CA HIS A 161 17.65 -14.06 9.65
C HIS A 161 16.29 -13.37 9.49
N ASP A 162 15.61 -13.24 10.62
CA ASP A 162 14.34 -12.52 10.75
C ASP A 162 14.58 -10.99 10.78
N SER A 163 13.54 -10.20 10.57
CA SER A 163 13.66 -8.74 10.52
C SER A 163 12.37 -8.06 10.98
N LEU A 164 12.50 -6.78 11.35
CA LEU A 164 11.34 -5.98 11.75
C LEU A 164 10.37 -5.79 10.57
N HIS A 165 10.89 -5.61 9.36
CA HIS A 165 10.06 -5.50 8.16
C HIS A 165 9.30 -6.80 7.86
N LEU A 166 9.92 -7.99 7.97
CA LEU A 166 9.21 -9.26 7.77
C LEU A 166 8.07 -9.44 8.77
N LEU A 167 8.32 -9.13 10.04
CA LEU A 167 7.28 -9.12 11.07
C LEU A 167 6.12 -8.17 10.71
N ILE A 168 6.43 -6.94 10.29
CA ILE A 168 5.43 -5.96 9.85
C ILE A 168 4.62 -6.48 8.66
N MET A 169 5.25 -7.19 7.71
CA MET A 169 4.55 -7.79 6.56
C MET A 169 3.62 -8.92 6.97
N ASP A 170 4.06 -9.80 7.87
CA ASP A 170 3.24 -10.90 8.37
C ASP A 170 2.04 -10.36 9.18
N LEU A 171 2.25 -9.34 10.01
CA LEU A 171 1.18 -8.65 10.71
C LEU A 171 0.20 -7.99 9.74
N HIS A 172 0.68 -7.34 8.68
CA HIS A 172 -0.19 -6.75 7.66
C HIS A 172 -1.08 -7.81 6.98
N LYS A 173 -0.55 -9.00 6.71
CA LYS A 173 -1.33 -10.12 6.16
C LYS A 173 -2.43 -10.57 7.13
N GLU A 174 -2.13 -10.67 8.43
CA GLU A 174 -3.15 -11.00 9.44
C GLU A 174 -4.20 -9.88 9.58
N LEU A 175 -3.79 -8.61 9.54
CA LEU A 175 -4.71 -7.47 9.58
C LEU A 175 -5.67 -7.49 8.38
N ASN A 176 -5.19 -7.79 7.18
CA ASN A 176 -6.05 -7.90 6.00
C ASN A 176 -7.03 -9.07 6.12
N ARG A 177 -6.63 -10.19 6.73
CA ARG A 177 -7.54 -11.31 7.04
C ARG A 177 -8.61 -10.89 8.04
N LEU A 178 -8.23 -10.21 9.12
CA LEU A 178 -9.17 -9.67 10.10
C LEU A 178 -10.15 -8.68 9.45
N GLN A 179 -9.64 -7.76 8.64
CA GLN A 179 -10.44 -6.77 7.92
C GLN A 179 -11.54 -7.44 7.06
N GLN A 180 -11.21 -8.53 6.37
CA GLN A 180 -12.16 -9.32 5.60
C GLN A 180 -13.19 -10.04 6.48
N GLN A 181 -12.79 -10.55 7.65
CA GLN A 181 -13.68 -11.23 8.60
C GLN A 181 -14.65 -10.26 9.30
N ILE A 182 -14.21 -9.02 9.54
CA ILE A 182 -14.98 -7.98 10.22
C ILE A 182 -15.95 -7.26 9.29
N ALA A 183 -15.79 -7.37 7.97
CA ALA A 183 -16.63 -6.68 6.99
C ALA A 183 -18.12 -6.92 7.26
N THR A 184 -18.77 -5.92 7.83
CA THR A 184 -20.14 -6.00 8.35
C THR A 184 -21.19 -5.96 7.24
N GLU A 185 -20.83 -5.39 6.10
CA GLU A 185 -21.71 -5.26 4.96
C GLU A 185 -20.94 -5.38 3.64
N SER A 186 -21.67 -5.68 2.58
CA SER A 186 -21.15 -5.67 1.22
C SER A 186 -21.89 -4.62 0.39
N ILE A 187 -21.15 -3.77 -0.31
CA ILE A 187 -21.69 -2.80 -1.27
C ILE A 187 -21.17 -3.17 -2.66
N ASP A 188 -22.03 -3.73 -3.50
CA ASP A 188 -21.73 -4.12 -4.89
C ASP A 188 -20.46 -5.01 -5.03
N GLY A 189 -20.16 -5.80 -4.01
CA GLY A 189 -18.98 -6.67 -3.94
C GLY A 189 -17.77 -6.09 -3.20
N ALA A 190 -17.80 -4.83 -2.77
CA ALA A 190 -16.81 -4.29 -1.84
C ALA A 190 -17.12 -4.77 -0.42
N CYS A 191 -16.08 -5.15 0.32
CA CYS A 191 -16.15 -5.36 1.76
C CYS A 191 -16.18 -3.98 2.45
N VAL A 192 -17.24 -3.69 3.20
CA VAL A 192 -17.45 -2.37 3.78
C VAL A 192 -17.66 -2.47 5.29
N TYR A 193 -17.03 -1.54 6.01
CA TYR A 193 -17.22 -1.40 7.45
C TYR A 193 -16.90 0.02 7.92
N GLY A 194 -17.66 0.50 8.91
CA GLY A 194 -17.42 1.79 9.57
C GLY A 194 -17.66 3.02 8.69
N VAL A 195 -18.39 2.91 7.58
CA VAL A 195 -18.68 4.04 6.68
C VAL A 195 -19.96 4.78 7.09
N HIS A 196 -20.11 6.02 6.63
CA HIS A 196 -21.33 6.80 6.81
C HIS A 196 -22.27 6.67 5.60
N GLU A 197 -23.54 7.04 5.77
CA GLU A 197 -24.53 7.00 4.68
C GLU A 197 -24.11 7.81 3.44
N GLY A 198 -23.40 8.93 3.64
CA GLY A 198 -22.85 9.76 2.56
C GLY A 198 -21.72 9.11 1.75
N ASP A 199 -21.09 8.06 2.27
CA ASP A 199 -20.01 7.34 1.59
C ASP A 199 -20.52 6.30 0.60
N ARG A 200 -21.71 5.74 0.89
CA ARG A 200 -22.27 4.63 0.12
C ARG A 200 -22.39 4.94 -1.38
N PRO A 201 -22.86 6.13 -1.82
CA PRO A 201 -22.90 6.46 -3.25
C PRO A 201 -21.51 6.45 -3.91
N LEU A 202 -20.47 6.94 -3.21
CA LEU A 202 -19.10 6.98 -3.73
C LEU A 202 -18.51 5.57 -3.89
N ILE A 203 -18.76 4.70 -2.91
CA ILE A 203 -18.35 3.28 -2.97
C ILE A 203 -19.07 2.58 -4.13
N ARG A 204 -20.39 2.79 -4.28
CA ARG A 204 -21.17 2.25 -5.40
C ARG A 204 -20.65 2.75 -6.74
N ALA A 205 -20.29 4.03 -6.86
CA ALA A 205 -19.76 4.59 -8.10
C ALA A 205 -18.45 3.90 -8.52
N PHE A 206 -17.50 3.76 -7.57
CA PHE A 206 -16.26 3.01 -7.80
C PHE A 206 -16.53 1.57 -8.22
N MET A 207 -17.38 0.86 -7.46
CA MET A 207 -17.71 -0.54 -7.74
C MET A 207 -18.49 -0.72 -9.04
N ALA A 208 -19.34 0.21 -9.44
CA ALA A 208 -20.02 0.17 -10.74
C ALA A 208 -19.02 0.22 -11.89
N GLY A 209 -17.98 1.05 -11.75
CA GLY A 209 -16.83 1.08 -12.65
C GLY A 209 -16.11 -0.25 -12.73
N LEU A 210 -15.68 -0.75 -11.58
CA LEU A 210 -14.94 -2.00 -11.46
C LEU A 210 -15.75 -3.19 -12.02
N ASN A 211 -17.02 -3.31 -11.63
CA ASN A 211 -17.90 -4.39 -12.04
C ASN A 211 -18.21 -4.37 -13.53
N ARG A 212 -18.18 -3.21 -14.19
CA ARG A 212 -18.35 -3.11 -15.65
C ARG A 212 -17.25 -3.85 -16.40
N THR A 213 -16.02 -3.84 -15.88
CA THR A 213 -14.84 -4.36 -16.58
C THR A 213 -14.24 -5.60 -15.91
N LYS A 214 -14.68 -6.00 -14.70
CA LYS A 214 -14.07 -7.09 -13.93
C LYS A 214 -14.00 -8.42 -14.68
N GLU A 215 -15.01 -8.73 -15.49
CA GLU A 215 -15.10 -10.00 -16.24
C GLU A 215 -13.99 -10.12 -17.30
N LEU A 216 -13.42 -8.98 -17.71
CA LEU A 216 -12.29 -8.95 -18.63
C LEU A 216 -11.02 -9.59 -18.05
N LYS A 217 -10.95 -9.87 -16.74
CA LYS A 217 -9.82 -10.57 -16.12
C LYS A 217 -9.87 -12.10 -16.27
N PHE A 218 -11.01 -12.65 -16.69
CA PHE A 218 -11.30 -14.09 -16.64
C PHE A 218 -11.02 -14.66 -15.23
N ASP A 219 -10.32 -15.78 -15.15
CA ASP A 219 -9.99 -16.47 -13.91
C ASP A 219 -8.81 -15.84 -13.14
N HIS A 220 -8.25 -14.71 -13.61
CA HIS A 220 -7.15 -14.07 -12.91
C HIS A 220 -7.61 -13.58 -11.51
N PRO A 221 -6.88 -13.91 -10.43
CA PRO A 221 -7.21 -13.44 -9.08
C PRO A 221 -6.99 -11.92 -8.92
N GLY A 222 -7.59 -11.32 -7.90
CA GLY A 222 -7.47 -9.88 -7.60
C GLY A 222 -8.77 -9.11 -7.84
N LEU A 223 -8.65 -7.79 -7.81
CA LEU A 223 -9.71 -6.76 -7.75
C LEU A 223 -10.55 -6.78 -6.46
N GLY A 224 -10.06 -7.41 -5.40
CA GLY A 224 -10.70 -7.33 -4.08
C GLY A 224 -10.75 -5.88 -3.61
N THR A 225 -11.93 -5.41 -3.20
CA THR A 225 -12.12 -4.01 -2.79
C THR A 225 -12.60 -3.94 -1.35
N THR A 226 -11.94 -3.09 -0.58
CA THR A 226 -12.36 -2.73 0.78
C THR A 226 -12.65 -1.25 0.85
N ALA A 227 -13.70 -0.85 1.57
CA ALA A 227 -13.99 0.55 1.86
C ALA A 227 -14.25 0.78 3.34
N THR A 228 -13.62 1.80 3.91
CA THR A 228 -13.78 2.20 5.31
C THR A 228 -13.60 3.69 5.46
N ARG A 229 -14.05 4.23 6.59
CA ARG A 229 -13.83 5.63 6.94
C ARG A 229 -12.75 5.73 8.01
N THR A 230 -11.80 6.65 7.80
CA THR A 230 -10.74 6.99 8.76
C THR A 230 -10.75 8.49 8.99
N GLY A 231 -11.22 8.93 10.16
CA GLY A 231 -11.50 10.34 10.43
C GLY A 231 -12.52 10.90 9.42
N ASP A 232 -12.17 12.02 8.78
CA ASP A 232 -13.03 12.68 7.80
C ASP A 232 -12.91 12.09 6.38
N LYS A 233 -12.08 11.06 6.19
CA LYS A 233 -11.76 10.50 4.87
C LYS A 233 -12.42 9.15 4.64
N LEU A 234 -13.06 8.99 3.49
CA LEU A 234 -13.38 7.67 2.96
C LEU A 234 -12.12 7.09 2.31
N VAL A 235 -11.78 5.86 2.66
CA VAL A 235 -10.63 5.12 2.11
C VAL A 235 -11.18 3.93 1.34
N ILE A 236 -10.85 3.83 0.04
CA ILE A 236 -11.13 2.68 -0.81
C ILE A 236 -9.80 2.03 -1.19
N GLN A 237 -9.63 0.76 -0.88
CA GLN A 237 -8.45 -0.03 -1.21
C GLN A 237 -8.84 -1.08 -2.24
N ASN A 238 -8.03 -1.22 -3.30
CA ASN A 238 -8.19 -2.30 -4.27
C ASN A 238 -6.89 -3.08 -4.40
N ASP A 239 -6.99 -4.40 -4.28
CA ASP A 239 -5.90 -5.34 -4.48
C ASP A 239 -5.92 -5.85 -5.93
N ILE A 240 -5.02 -5.33 -6.77
CA ILE A 240 -5.10 -5.52 -8.22
C ILE A 240 -4.50 -6.87 -8.67
N GLY A 241 -3.70 -7.55 -7.84
CA GLY A 241 -3.12 -8.83 -8.27
C GLY A 241 -2.15 -9.52 -7.31
N MET A 242 -1.51 -10.59 -7.82
CA MET A 242 -0.76 -11.59 -7.03
C MET A 242 0.55 -11.11 -6.39
N THR A 243 0.95 -9.86 -6.60
CA THR A 243 2.25 -9.35 -6.12
C THR A 243 2.05 -8.36 -4.98
N GLU A 244 2.84 -8.48 -3.92
CA GLU A 244 2.74 -7.71 -2.67
C GLU A 244 2.92 -6.18 -2.83
N ALA A 245 3.29 -5.70 -4.02
CA ALA A 245 3.48 -4.29 -4.34
C ALA A 245 2.41 -3.71 -5.30
N HIS A 246 1.33 -4.43 -5.61
CA HIS A 246 0.33 -3.99 -6.60
C HIS A 246 -0.98 -3.55 -5.92
N VAL A 247 -0.87 -2.48 -5.13
CA VAL A 247 -1.98 -1.96 -4.31
C VAL A 247 -2.41 -0.59 -4.82
N LEU A 248 -3.72 -0.34 -4.78
CA LEU A 248 -4.35 0.96 -4.99
C LEU A 248 -5.01 1.42 -3.69
N VAL A 249 -4.72 2.65 -3.28
CA VAL A 249 -5.42 3.30 -2.17
C VAL A 249 -6.00 4.62 -2.66
N VAL A 250 -7.29 4.83 -2.41
CA VAL A 250 -8.03 6.02 -2.78
C VAL A 250 -8.54 6.68 -1.50
N HIS A 251 -8.17 7.93 -1.28
CA HIS A 251 -8.70 8.76 -0.21
C HIS A 251 -9.67 9.77 -0.79
N VAL A 252 -10.86 9.88 -0.21
CA VAL A 252 -11.86 10.88 -0.59
C VAL A 252 -12.16 11.77 0.62
N GLU A 253 -11.94 13.07 0.46
CA GLU A 253 -12.15 14.10 1.48
C GLU A 253 -12.90 15.28 0.83
N GLY A 254 -14.17 15.47 1.19
CA GLY A 254 -15.04 16.42 0.48
C GLY A 254 -15.19 16.04 -1.00
N GLU A 255 -14.80 16.95 -1.89
CA GLU A 255 -14.75 16.77 -3.35
C GLU A 255 -13.35 16.41 -3.88
N ARG A 256 -12.37 16.23 -3.00
CA ARG A 256 -10.99 15.87 -3.37
C ARG A 256 -10.77 14.36 -3.32
N VAL A 257 -10.13 13.82 -4.34
CA VAL A 257 -9.61 12.45 -4.37
C VAL A 257 -8.09 12.46 -4.40
N THR A 258 -7.47 11.73 -3.47
CA THR A 258 -6.03 11.42 -3.51
C THR A 258 -5.85 9.93 -3.80
N LEU A 259 -5.15 9.64 -4.89
CA LEU A 259 -4.89 8.30 -5.39
C LEU A 259 -3.43 7.94 -5.15
N THR A 260 -3.19 6.82 -4.46
CA THR A 260 -1.86 6.25 -4.28
C THR A 260 -1.81 4.90 -4.98
N TYR A 261 -0.87 4.74 -5.90
CA TYR A 261 -0.69 3.51 -6.67
C TYR A 261 0.76 3.05 -6.62
N THR A 262 0.97 1.75 -6.36
CA THR A 262 2.29 1.12 -6.39
C THR A 262 2.39 0.05 -7.47
N ASP A 263 3.57 -0.07 -8.08
CA ASP A 263 3.85 -1.05 -9.13
C ASP A 263 5.33 -1.40 -9.19
N ILE A 264 5.69 -2.66 -9.46
CA ILE A 264 7.08 -3.08 -9.71
C ILE A 264 7.59 -2.67 -11.12
N HIS A 265 6.71 -2.17 -11.99
CA HIS A 265 7.04 -1.81 -13.35
C HIS A 265 6.67 -0.36 -13.71
N ILE A 266 7.68 0.52 -13.83
CA ILE A 266 7.48 1.94 -14.19
C ILE A 266 6.67 2.14 -15.47
N ALA A 267 6.82 1.25 -16.46
CA ALA A 267 6.10 1.35 -17.72
C ALA A 267 4.58 1.12 -17.56
N ARG A 268 4.17 0.30 -16.60
CA ARG A 268 2.76 0.05 -16.29
C ARG A 268 2.19 1.17 -15.43
N LEU A 269 2.98 1.73 -14.52
CA LEU A 269 2.63 2.93 -13.77
C LEU A 269 2.37 4.12 -14.70
N VAL A 270 3.29 4.43 -15.62
CA VAL A 270 3.08 5.51 -16.60
C VAL A 270 1.88 5.23 -17.50
N PHE A 271 1.67 3.95 -17.88
CA PHE A 271 0.46 3.57 -18.60
C PHE A 271 -0.81 3.88 -17.81
N PHE A 272 -0.83 3.55 -16.51
CA PHE A 272 -1.94 3.84 -15.61
C PHE A 272 -2.22 5.34 -15.50
N GLN A 273 -1.19 6.17 -15.27
CA GLN A 273 -1.35 7.62 -15.20
C GLN A 273 -2.02 8.18 -16.45
N ASN A 274 -1.55 7.74 -17.62
CA ASN A 274 -2.10 8.21 -18.89
C ASN A 274 -3.58 7.82 -19.03
N LEU A 275 -4.08 6.72 -18.46
CA LEU A 275 -5.50 6.33 -18.61
C LEU A 275 -6.47 7.44 -18.16
N PHE A 276 -5.99 8.39 -17.36
CA PHE A 276 -6.77 9.50 -16.82
C PHE A 276 -6.67 10.80 -17.63
N ASP A 277 -6.18 10.80 -18.88
CA ASP A 277 -6.08 12.03 -19.71
C ASP A 277 -7.41 12.80 -19.87
N CYS A 278 -8.56 12.12 -19.71
CA CYS A 278 -9.88 12.75 -19.73
C CYS A 278 -10.26 13.48 -18.43
N PHE A 279 -9.46 13.32 -17.37
CA PHE A 279 -9.58 14.00 -16.09
C PHE A 279 -8.34 14.83 -15.84
N GLU A 280 -8.50 16.02 -15.25
CA GLU A 280 -7.37 16.88 -14.87
C GLU A 280 -6.68 16.39 -13.59
N VAL A 281 -6.25 15.12 -13.58
CA VAL A 281 -5.52 14.53 -12.46
C VAL A 281 -4.12 15.14 -12.41
N ARG A 282 -3.78 15.72 -11.26
CA ARG A 282 -2.44 16.23 -10.98
C ARG A 282 -1.59 15.10 -10.44
N TRP A 283 -0.61 14.66 -11.22
CA TRP A 283 0.33 13.62 -10.82
C TRP A 283 1.59 14.24 -10.24
N ASP A 284 2.03 13.71 -9.11
CA ASP A 284 3.37 13.99 -8.58
C ASP A 284 4.43 13.19 -9.37
N ASP A 285 5.69 13.59 -9.23
CA ASP A 285 6.82 12.87 -9.81
C ASP A 285 6.83 11.40 -9.36
N SER A 286 6.98 10.49 -10.33
CA SER A 286 6.99 9.05 -10.03
C SER A 286 8.27 8.67 -9.31
N LEU A 287 8.15 8.23 -8.07
CA LEU A 287 9.29 7.86 -7.24
C LEU A 287 9.61 6.37 -7.44
N SER A 288 10.89 6.08 -7.72
CA SER A 288 11.40 4.71 -7.69
C SER A 288 11.96 4.45 -6.30
N LYS A 289 11.33 3.55 -5.56
CA LYS A 289 11.72 3.18 -4.21
C LYS A 289 12.32 1.79 -4.23
N ARG A 290 13.46 1.62 -3.57
CA ARG A 290 13.99 0.28 -3.28
C ARG A 290 13.28 -0.23 -2.04
N ALA A 291 12.57 -1.34 -2.15
CA ALA A 291 12.17 -2.11 -0.97
C ALA A 291 12.93 -3.44 -1.03
N SER A 292 13.95 -3.57 -0.19
CA SER A 292 14.59 -4.85 0.06
C SER A 292 13.53 -5.85 0.51
N GLY A 293 13.28 -6.91 -0.27
CA GLY A 293 12.39 -8.03 0.09
C GLY A 293 11.13 -8.24 -0.75
N LEU A 294 10.83 -7.33 -1.68
CA LEU A 294 10.01 -7.71 -2.82
C LEU A 294 10.82 -8.63 -3.75
N ARG A 295 10.15 -9.54 -4.48
CA ARG A 295 10.83 -10.39 -5.49
C ARG A 295 11.57 -9.55 -6.54
N GLU A 296 11.11 -8.32 -6.78
CA GLU A 296 11.83 -7.27 -7.50
C GLU A 296 12.19 -6.16 -6.50
N GLU A 297 13.48 -5.86 -6.30
CA GLU A 297 14.00 -4.96 -5.25
C GLU A 297 13.59 -3.49 -5.41
N ILE A 298 12.93 -3.14 -6.51
CA ILE A 298 12.48 -1.79 -6.85
C ILE A 298 10.98 -1.84 -7.08
N TYR A 299 10.24 -0.97 -6.40
CA TYR A 299 8.87 -0.63 -6.74
C TYR A 299 8.78 0.86 -7.06
N HIS A 300 7.76 1.22 -7.80
CA HIS A 300 7.45 2.56 -8.21
C HIS A 300 6.14 2.98 -7.56
N LEU A 301 6.11 4.23 -7.10
CA LEU A 301 4.97 4.86 -6.46
C LEU A 301 4.57 6.06 -7.31
N CYS A 302 3.28 6.24 -7.53
CA CYS A 302 2.75 7.52 -7.96
C CYS A 302 1.57 7.94 -7.10
N GLN A 303 1.49 9.25 -6.89
CA GLN A 303 0.36 9.91 -6.27
C GLN A 303 -0.33 10.81 -7.28
N GLY A 304 -1.65 10.77 -7.32
CA GLY A 304 -2.50 11.61 -8.15
C GLY A 304 -3.53 12.33 -7.29
N THR A 305 -3.81 13.60 -7.58
CA THR A 305 -4.90 14.35 -6.94
C THR A 305 -5.90 14.80 -7.99
N TYR A 306 -7.17 14.55 -7.74
CA TYR A 306 -8.30 15.03 -8.53
C TYR A 306 -9.21 15.89 -7.65
N GLU A 307 -9.60 17.06 -8.16
CA GLU A 307 -10.54 17.97 -7.50
C GLU A 307 -11.83 17.97 -8.30
N ALA A 308 -12.88 17.34 -7.76
CA ALA A 308 -14.15 17.28 -8.43
C ALA A 308 -14.89 18.63 -8.36
N LYS A 309 -15.64 18.94 -9.40
CA LYS A 309 -16.45 20.18 -9.46
C LYS A 309 -17.67 20.11 -8.55
N ASP A 310 -18.23 18.91 -8.43
CA ASP A 310 -19.40 18.61 -7.62
C ASP A 310 -19.45 17.09 -7.33
N ARG A 311 -20.52 16.67 -6.66
CA ARG A 311 -20.73 15.26 -6.29
C ARG A 311 -20.87 14.32 -7.50
N ALA A 312 -21.50 14.77 -8.58
CA ALA A 312 -21.72 13.95 -9.76
C ALA A 312 -20.41 13.73 -10.52
N ASP A 313 -19.57 14.76 -10.61
CA ASP A 313 -18.23 14.69 -11.18
C ASP A 313 -17.31 13.76 -10.35
N LEU A 314 -17.42 13.81 -9.02
CA LEU A 314 -16.70 12.91 -8.11
C LEU A 314 -17.10 11.43 -8.35
N GLU A 315 -18.39 11.15 -8.45
CA GLU A 315 -18.91 9.80 -8.75
C GLU A 315 -18.46 9.32 -10.14
N ALA A 316 -18.48 10.21 -11.15
CA ALA A 316 -18.00 9.90 -12.49
C ALA A 316 -16.51 9.55 -12.50
N TYR A 317 -15.68 10.31 -11.77
CA TYR A 317 -14.26 10.03 -11.61
C TYR A 317 -14.02 8.67 -10.93
N LEU A 318 -14.70 8.39 -9.82
CA LEU A 318 -14.56 7.12 -9.10
C LEU A 318 -15.01 5.93 -9.95
N SER A 319 -16.10 6.06 -10.71
CA SER A 319 -16.54 5.03 -11.64
C SER A 319 -15.55 4.81 -12.79
N PHE A 320 -14.96 5.88 -13.32
CA PHE A 320 -13.91 5.75 -14.31
C PHE A 320 -12.67 5.05 -13.73
N LEU A 321 -12.21 5.47 -12.56
CA LEU A 321 -11.07 4.87 -11.84
C LEU A 321 -11.25 3.36 -11.65
N GLY A 322 -12.39 2.93 -11.09
CA GLY A 322 -12.68 1.50 -10.89
C GLY A 322 -12.62 0.69 -12.19
N SER A 323 -13.11 1.24 -13.29
CA SER A 323 -13.12 0.55 -14.58
C SER A 323 -11.76 0.39 -15.25
N ARG A 324 -10.74 1.13 -14.80
CA ARG A 324 -9.40 1.05 -15.39
C ARG A 324 -8.53 -0.04 -14.78
N LEU A 325 -8.88 -0.56 -13.59
CA LEU A 325 -7.99 -1.43 -12.80
C LEU A 325 -7.72 -2.78 -13.47
N VAL A 326 -8.71 -3.36 -14.15
CA VAL A 326 -8.54 -4.64 -14.84
C VAL A 326 -7.45 -4.61 -15.91
N PHE A 327 -7.19 -3.44 -16.51
CA PHE A 327 -6.22 -3.27 -17.58
C PHE A 327 -4.76 -3.28 -17.08
N LEU A 328 -4.54 -3.37 -15.77
CA LEU A 328 -3.22 -3.50 -15.16
C LEU A 328 -2.82 -4.95 -14.93
N ILE A 329 -3.81 -5.85 -14.86
CA ILE A 329 -3.61 -7.30 -14.65
C ILE A 329 -2.86 -7.87 -15.85
N ASP A 330 -1.73 -8.55 -15.63
CA ASP A 330 -0.94 -9.21 -16.70
C ASP A 330 -0.54 -8.30 -17.89
N TRP A 331 -0.64 -6.97 -17.74
CA TRP A 331 -0.35 -5.98 -18.79
C TRP A 331 1.06 -6.12 -19.36
N ASN A 332 2.06 -6.40 -18.51
CA ASN A 332 3.43 -6.60 -18.97
C ASN A 332 3.59 -7.86 -19.83
N ARG A 333 2.84 -8.92 -19.54
CA ARG A 333 2.80 -10.14 -20.34
C ARG A 333 2.16 -9.86 -21.69
N ALA A 334 1.02 -9.17 -21.71
CA ALA A 334 0.34 -8.75 -22.95
C ALA A 334 1.25 -7.89 -23.83
N ARG A 335 1.87 -6.86 -23.25
CA ARG A 335 2.85 -6.00 -23.94
C ARG A 335 4.00 -6.80 -24.54
N LYS A 336 4.60 -7.73 -23.79
CA LYS A 336 5.72 -8.56 -24.27
C LYS A 336 5.30 -9.47 -25.43
N ARG A 337 4.09 -10.02 -25.41
CA ARG A 337 3.57 -10.85 -26.52
C ARG A 337 3.26 -10.02 -27.77
N LEU A 338 2.62 -8.85 -27.61
CA LEU A 338 2.33 -7.93 -28.72
C LEU A 338 3.60 -7.44 -29.45
N ARG A 339 4.75 -7.39 -28.77
CA ARG A 339 6.03 -6.97 -29.35
C ARG A 339 6.54 -7.85 -30.49
N LYS A 340 5.98 -9.06 -30.67
CA LYS A 340 6.29 -9.91 -31.81
C LYS A 340 5.67 -9.41 -33.12
N PHE A 341 4.64 -8.57 -33.03
CA PHE A 341 3.91 -8.03 -34.18
C PHE A 341 4.23 -6.57 -34.45
N ALA A 342 4.61 -5.79 -33.42
CA ALA A 342 4.76 -4.36 -33.56
C ALA A 342 5.87 -3.71 -32.70
N PRO A 343 6.37 -2.53 -33.10
CA PRO A 343 7.23 -1.70 -32.27
C PRO A 343 6.58 -1.36 -30.92
N ARG A 344 7.40 -1.14 -29.88
CA ARG A 344 6.95 -0.87 -28.51
C ARG A 344 5.90 0.24 -28.43
N ARG A 345 6.08 1.32 -29.18
CA ARG A 345 5.14 2.44 -29.24
C ARG A 345 3.75 1.99 -29.68
N ILE A 346 3.67 1.17 -30.72
CA ILE A 346 2.40 0.66 -31.25
C ILE A 346 1.74 -0.30 -30.25
N CYS A 347 2.51 -1.19 -29.60
CA CYS A 347 1.96 -2.06 -28.56
C CYS A 347 1.30 -1.27 -27.42
N LEU A 348 1.92 -0.17 -26.98
CA LEU A 348 1.35 0.69 -25.94
C LEU A 348 0.08 1.40 -26.42
N GLN A 349 0.05 1.86 -27.68
CA GLN A 349 -1.15 2.46 -28.28
C GLN A 349 -2.30 1.45 -28.38
N VAL A 350 -2.02 0.20 -28.78
CA VAL A 350 -3.04 -0.86 -28.84
C VAL A 350 -3.60 -1.17 -27.45
N LEU A 351 -2.74 -1.34 -26.43
CA LEU A 351 -3.20 -1.58 -25.06
C LEU A 351 -3.99 -0.40 -24.51
N ARG A 352 -3.61 0.84 -24.86
CA ARG A 352 -4.35 2.03 -24.47
C ARG A 352 -5.72 2.08 -25.14
N TRP A 353 -5.75 1.92 -26.46
CA TRP A 353 -6.98 1.88 -27.23
C TRP A 353 -7.94 0.79 -26.70
N ALA A 354 -7.40 -0.38 -26.37
CA ALA A 354 -8.19 -1.47 -25.79
C ALA A 354 -8.80 -1.08 -24.44
N ALA A 355 -8.02 -0.44 -23.55
CA ALA A 355 -8.53 0.06 -22.27
C ALA A 355 -9.57 1.18 -22.41
N ASP A 356 -9.41 2.06 -23.40
CA ASP A 356 -10.37 3.15 -23.68
C ASP A 356 -11.73 2.62 -24.19
N HIS A 357 -11.75 1.41 -24.78
CA HIS A 357 -12.94 0.79 -25.37
C HIS A 357 -13.46 -0.42 -24.56
N ASP A 358 -12.94 -0.63 -23.35
CA ASP A 358 -13.27 -1.77 -22.49
C ASP A 358 -13.01 -3.15 -23.14
N TYR A 359 -11.95 -3.27 -23.95
CA TYR A 359 -11.48 -4.53 -24.54
C TYR A 359 -10.34 -5.15 -23.74
N GLY A 360 -10.62 -6.23 -23.02
CA GLY A 360 -9.66 -6.90 -22.13
C GLY A 360 -8.52 -7.59 -22.87
N HIS A 361 -7.27 -7.15 -22.64
CA HIS A 361 -6.08 -7.82 -23.21
C HIS A 361 -5.84 -9.22 -22.62
N MET A 362 -6.50 -9.58 -21.51
CA MET A 362 -6.49 -10.96 -21.01
C MET A 362 -7.15 -11.91 -22.00
N GLY A 363 -8.16 -11.49 -22.76
CA GLY A 363 -8.75 -12.32 -23.81
C GLY A 363 -7.74 -12.68 -24.90
N PHE A 364 -6.89 -11.71 -25.28
CA PHE A 364 -5.73 -11.99 -26.13
C PHE A 364 -4.79 -13.00 -25.46
N LEU A 365 -4.46 -12.86 -24.18
CA LEU A 365 -3.56 -13.79 -23.49
C LEU A 365 -4.12 -15.22 -23.35
N THR A 366 -5.41 -15.37 -23.09
CA THR A 366 -6.08 -16.65 -22.78
C THR A 366 -6.49 -17.43 -24.03
N LEU A 367 -6.91 -16.75 -25.09
CA LEU A 367 -7.45 -17.42 -26.29
C LEU A 367 -6.38 -17.92 -27.28
N GLY A 368 -5.09 -17.77 -26.97
CA GLY A 368 -3.98 -18.25 -27.82
C GLY A 368 -2.99 -17.16 -28.23
N GLY A 369 -3.30 -15.90 -27.93
CA GLY A 369 -2.39 -14.77 -28.09
C GLY A 369 -1.84 -14.64 -29.49
N GLU A 370 -0.53 -14.82 -29.58
CA GLU A 370 0.22 -14.68 -30.81
C GLU A 370 -0.23 -15.69 -31.87
N GLN A 371 -0.59 -16.91 -31.45
CA GLN A 371 -0.95 -17.99 -32.35
C GLN A 371 -2.23 -17.68 -33.12
N LEU A 372 -3.24 -17.10 -32.47
CA LEU A 372 -4.47 -16.66 -33.13
C LEU A 372 -4.21 -15.63 -34.23
N ILE A 373 -3.27 -14.70 -34.00
CA ILE A 373 -2.93 -13.69 -34.99
C ILE A 373 -2.13 -14.31 -36.14
N PHE A 374 -1.16 -15.18 -35.83
CA PHE A 374 -0.38 -15.87 -36.86
C PHE A 374 -1.22 -16.81 -37.73
N GLU A 375 -2.25 -17.44 -37.19
CA GLU A 375 -3.17 -18.29 -37.97
C GLU A 375 -4.14 -17.48 -38.85
N ALA A 376 -4.33 -16.20 -38.55
CA ALA A 376 -5.19 -15.29 -39.32
C ALA A 376 -4.43 -14.46 -40.37
N LEU A 377 -3.10 -14.40 -40.29
CA LEU A 377 -2.20 -13.75 -41.27
C LEU A 377 -1.76 -14.75 -42.35
#